data_AF-A0A0E3BZ45-F1
#
_entry.id   AF-A0A0E3BZ45-F1
#
_cell.length_a   1.000
_cell.length_b   1.000
_cell.length_c   1.000
_cell.angle_alpha   90.00
_cell.angle_beta   90.00
_cell.angle_gamma   90.00
#
_symmetry.space_group_name_H-M   'P 1'
#
loop_
_entity.id
_entity.type
_entity.pdbx_description
1 polymer ?
#
loop_
_entity_poly.entity_id
_entity_poly.type
_entity_poly.pdbx_seq_one_letter_code
_entity_poly.pdbx_strand_id
1 'polypeptide(L)'
;MRVSRLSLGTMTFGTENGWGCDRETARAMFDAYLASGGNFIDSADIYTHGTAETWLGEFMSETGTRDRVVLATKYSFNHQNPQGNPNAAGNGRKNLIRSLDASLARLKTDYVDLYYLHAWDGITPAEEVLRSMDQLVRAGKIRHWALSDVPAWYGARIATLAQNHGLEGPCAVQLEYSLVQRGIEYEFPAMCQELGLGLVAWSPLGGGLLSGKYQPNVEAQAQQAGRIKATAAVATPALNKLTPRNWEIVAALESVANELGQPMARVAINWLSGRPALSSVILGATRLEQLQDGLGALDFELPSELRARLDQVSALPPLFPYNFLSAIQPRMHGGASVSPRPPHFDELPATRSGGWR
;
A
#
# COMPACT_ATOMS: atom_id res chain seq x y z
N MET A 1 16.11 -5.76 -2.37
CA MET A 1 15.51 -5.85 -1.02
C MET A 1 14.39 -6.89 -1.01
N ARG A 2 14.14 -7.61 0.11
CA ARG A 2 13.02 -8.57 0.23
C ARG A 2 12.15 -8.21 1.43
N VAL A 3 10.83 -8.18 1.24
CA VAL A 3 9.85 -7.80 2.28
C VAL A 3 8.87 -8.93 2.57
N SER A 4 8.35 -8.97 3.79
CA SER A 4 7.23 -9.82 4.18
C SER A 4 5.97 -9.46 3.38
N ARG A 5 5.12 -10.46 3.10
CA ARG A 5 3.82 -10.26 2.42
C ARG A 5 2.84 -9.43 3.25
N LEU A 6 3.02 -9.40 4.57
CA LEU A 6 2.28 -8.56 5.50
C LEU A 6 3.28 -7.65 6.23
N SER A 7 3.03 -6.35 6.22
CA SER A 7 3.86 -5.34 6.88
C SER A 7 3.14 -4.71 8.07
N LEU A 8 3.89 -4.28 9.07
CA LEU A 8 3.35 -3.56 10.22
C LEU A 8 3.23 -2.07 9.91
N GLY A 9 2.01 -1.55 9.86
CA GLY A 9 1.74 -0.12 9.76
C GLY A 9 1.64 0.54 11.13
N THR A 10 2.25 1.72 11.26
CA THR A 10 2.43 2.38 12.57
C THR A 10 1.64 3.68 12.74
N MET A 11 0.71 3.99 11.83
CA MET A 11 -0.16 5.19 11.93
C MET A 11 -0.93 5.28 13.26
N THR A 12 -1.15 4.15 13.93
CA THR A 12 -1.83 4.04 15.22
C THR A 12 -0.92 4.22 16.43
N PHE A 13 0.40 4.32 16.27
CA PHE A 13 1.34 4.36 17.39
C PHE A 13 1.37 5.78 17.96
N GLY A 14 0.72 5.99 19.11
CA GLY A 14 0.49 7.32 19.71
C GLY A 14 -1.00 7.61 19.85
N THR A 15 -1.34 8.56 20.72
CA THR A 15 -2.73 8.93 21.05
C THR A 15 -3.03 10.41 20.82
N GLU A 16 -2.06 11.17 20.33
CA GLU A 16 -2.09 12.63 20.18
C GLU A 16 -3.22 13.10 19.26
N ASN A 17 -3.60 12.27 18.28
CA ASN A 17 -4.70 12.54 17.36
C ASN A 17 -6.08 12.14 17.93
N GLY A 18 -6.18 11.78 19.22
CA GLY A 18 -7.40 11.30 19.87
C GLY A 18 -7.80 9.87 19.51
N TRP A 19 -6.94 9.15 18.78
CA TRP A 19 -7.09 7.73 18.44
C TRP A 19 -5.70 7.11 18.24
N GLY A 20 -5.60 5.78 18.41
CA GLY A 20 -4.36 5.03 18.29
C GLY A 20 -4.15 4.09 19.49
N CYS A 21 -2.90 3.87 19.89
CA CYS A 21 -2.52 3.07 21.05
C CYS A 21 -1.34 3.69 21.82
N ASP A 22 -1.22 3.31 23.08
CA ASP A 22 -0.11 3.71 23.94
C ASP A 22 1.21 3.00 23.58
N ARG A 23 2.31 3.47 24.18
CA ARG A 23 3.66 2.96 23.92
C ARG A 23 3.80 1.48 24.24
N GLU A 24 3.16 1.01 25.31
CA GLU A 24 3.21 -0.38 25.77
C GLU A 24 2.56 -1.32 24.75
N THR A 25 1.37 -0.96 24.27
CA THR A 25 0.65 -1.68 23.22
C THR A 25 1.40 -1.64 21.89
N ALA A 26 1.93 -0.48 21.51
CA ALA A 26 2.76 -0.32 20.31
C ALA A 26 4.01 -1.21 20.37
N ARG A 27 4.67 -1.29 21.54
CA ARG A 27 5.81 -2.17 21.76
C ARG A 27 5.42 -3.64 21.63
N ALA A 28 4.32 -4.05 22.28
CA ALA A 28 3.83 -5.42 22.19
C ALA A 28 3.51 -5.82 20.74
N MET A 29 2.93 -4.92 19.94
CA MET A 29 2.71 -5.14 18.50
C MET A 29 4.01 -5.28 17.70
N PHE A 30 4.99 -4.41 17.95
CA PHE A 30 6.30 -4.49 17.31
C PHE A 30 6.98 -5.83 17.61
N ASP A 31 7.04 -6.23 18.87
CA ASP A 31 7.66 -7.49 19.29
C ASP A 31 6.93 -8.71 18.70
N ALA A 32 5.59 -8.72 18.72
CA ALA A 32 4.79 -9.79 18.14
C ALA A 32 4.95 -9.90 16.61
N TYR A 33 5.04 -8.77 15.90
CA TYR A 33 5.29 -8.75 14.47
C TYR A 33 6.66 -9.38 14.13
N LEU A 34 7.72 -8.99 14.83
CA LEU A 34 9.05 -9.57 14.61
C LEU A 34 9.14 -11.04 15.00
N ALA A 35 8.45 -11.44 16.09
CA ALA A 35 8.37 -12.83 16.52
C ALA A 35 7.65 -13.72 15.50
N SER A 36 6.71 -13.16 14.72
CA SER A 36 6.03 -13.86 13.63
C SER A 36 6.89 -14.00 12.35
N GLY A 37 8.13 -13.51 12.36
CA GLY A 37 9.02 -13.51 11.18
C GLY A 37 8.82 -12.31 10.25
N GLY A 38 8.02 -11.32 10.67
CA GLY A 38 7.85 -10.06 9.96
C GLY A 38 9.15 -9.28 9.83
N ASN A 39 9.36 -8.61 8.70
CA ASN A 39 10.55 -7.79 8.45
C ASN A 39 10.26 -6.41 7.84
N PHE A 40 9.01 -6.05 7.56
CA PHE A 40 8.69 -4.81 6.86
C PHE A 40 7.79 -3.92 7.72
N ILE A 41 8.31 -2.75 8.12
CA ILE A 41 7.61 -1.79 8.98
C ILE A 41 7.42 -0.47 8.23
N ASP A 42 6.18 0.00 8.19
CA ASP A 42 5.76 1.21 7.51
C ASP A 42 5.38 2.32 8.51
N SER A 43 6.02 3.47 8.39
CA SER A 43 5.78 4.67 9.20
C SER A 43 5.71 5.93 8.32
N ALA A 44 5.58 7.11 8.92
CA ALA A 44 5.67 8.40 8.24
C ALA A 44 6.03 9.51 9.24
N ASP A 45 6.64 10.58 8.75
CA ASP A 45 7.01 11.76 9.57
C ASP A 45 5.82 12.39 10.32
N ILE A 46 4.63 12.35 9.71
CA ILE A 46 3.43 12.96 10.27
C ILE A 46 2.62 12.05 11.21
N TYR A 47 2.91 10.74 11.25
CA TYR A 47 2.13 9.83 12.08
C TYR A 47 2.31 10.21 13.55
N THR A 48 1.17 10.54 14.18
CA THR A 48 1.09 10.99 15.58
C THR A 48 2.11 12.07 15.92
N HIS A 49 2.30 13.03 15.00
CA HIS A 49 3.28 14.13 15.13
C HIS A 49 4.74 13.68 15.31
N GLY A 50 5.10 12.52 14.72
CA GLY A 50 6.44 11.95 14.79
C GLY A 50 6.64 10.97 15.95
N THR A 51 5.63 10.76 16.80
CA THR A 51 5.70 9.79 17.90
C THR A 51 5.92 8.37 17.37
N ALA A 52 5.24 7.98 16.30
CA ALA A 52 5.42 6.65 15.69
C ALA A 52 6.88 6.35 15.30
N GLU A 53 7.55 7.28 14.62
CA GLU A 53 8.97 7.14 14.26
C GLU A 53 9.88 7.13 15.49
N THR A 54 9.58 7.98 16.48
CA THR A 54 10.38 8.05 17.72
C THR A 54 10.35 6.72 18.48
N TRP A 55 9.16 6.14 18.65
CA TRP A 55 9.02 4.84 19.30
C TRP A 55 9.66 3.72 18.48
N LEU A 56 9.52 3.71 17.16
CA LEU A 56 10.20 2.72 16.32
C LEU A 56 11.73 2.80 16.45
N GLY A 57 12.29 4.01 16.46
CA GLY A 57 13.72 4.21 16.66
C GLY A 57 14.20 3.68 18.03
N GLU A 58 13.44 3.94 19.09
CA GLU A 58 13.69 3.37 20.41
C GLU A 58 13.62 1.84 20.40
N PHE A 59 12.54 1.26 19.87
CA PHE A 59 12.32 -0.19 19.90
C PHE A 59 13.41 -0.93 19.13
N MET A 60 13.78 -0.46 17.94
CA MET A 60 14.85 -1.07 17.15
C MET A 60 16.21 -0.91 17.82
N SER A 61 16.49 0.24 18.45
CA SER A 61 17.74 0.47 19.18
C SER A 61 17.86 -0.43 20.41
N GLU A 62 16.76 -0.61 21.16
CA GLU A 62 16.72 -1.45 22.36
C GLU A 62 16.84 -2.95 22.02
N THR A 63 16.31 -3.37 20.88
CA THR A 63 16.29 -4.79 20.46
C THR A 63 17.43 -5.18 19.51
N GLY A 64 18.18 -4.21 18.98
CA GLY A 64 19.25 -4.46 18.02
C GLY A 64 18.75 -5.00 16.67
N THR A 65 17.51 -4.69 16.27
CA THR A 65 16.86 -5.30 15.10
C THR A 65 16.98 -4.48 13.82
N ARG A 66 17.69 -3.34 13.82
CA ARG A 66 17.75 -2.42 12.69
C ARG A 66 18.11 -3.13 11.38
N ASP A 67 19.14 -3.98 11.38
CA ASP A 67 19.65 -4.61 10.15
C ASP A 67 18.74 -5.71 9.57
N ARG A 68 17.84 -6.28 10.38
CA ARG A 68 16.86 -7.29 9.91
C ARG A 68 15.53 -6.71 9.48
N VAL A 69 15.28 -5.42 9.77
CA VAL A 69 14.05 -4.72 9.44
C VAL A 69 14.25 -3.89 8.18
N VAL A 70 13.38 -4.07 7.21
CA VAL A 70 13.11 -3.12 6.14
C VAL A 70 12.25 -2.00 6.72
N LEU A 71 12.87 -0.84 6.94
CA LEU A 71 12.22 0.33 7.52
C LEU A 71 11.77 1.29 6.42
N ALA A 72 10.45 1.51 6.35
CA ALA A 72 9.86 2.53 5.49
C ALA A 72 9.38 3.75 6.27
N THR A 73 9.63 4.93 5.71
CA THR A 73 9.00 6.18 6.15
C THR A 73 8.68 7.08 4.95
N LYS A 74 7.97 8.18 5.20
CA LYS A 74 7.42 9.06 4.17
C LYS A 74 7.54 10.52 4.55
N TYR A 75 7.50 11.37 3.53
CA TYR A 75 7.38 12.82 3.66
C TYR A 75 6.39 13.36 2.64
N SER A 76 5.73 14.47 2.96
CA SER A 76 5.08 15.42 2.02
C SER A 76 4.31 16.48 2.80
N PHE A 77 3.81 16.15 4.00
CA PHE A 77 2.79 16.94 4.66
C PHE A 77 3.35 18.02 5.60
N ASN A 78 2.57 19.10 5.76
CA ASN A 78 2.86 20.15 6.72
C ASN A 78 2.38 19.73 8.11
N HIS A 79 3.26 19.77 9.09
CA HIS A 79 2.92 19.51 10.50
C HIS A 79 3.24 20.69 11.41
N GLN A 80 3.56 21.88 10.86
CA GLN A 80 3.83 23.08 11.65
C GLN A 80 2.54 23.70 12.22
N ASN A 81 2.64 24.14 13.47
CA ASN A 81 1.61 24.90 14.17
C ASN A 81 2.27 26.15 14.82
N PRO A 82 1.85 27.39 14.50
CA PRO A 82 0.78 27.75 13.57
C PRO A 82 1.10 27.40 12.11
N GLN A 83 0.04 27.21 11.32
CA GLN A 83 0.15 27.00 9.88
C GLN A 83 0.56 28.30 9.16
N GLY A 84 1.03 28.20 7.92
CA GLY A 84 1.31 29.36 7.06
C GLY A 84 2.65 29.33 6.33
N ASN A 85 3.53 28.40 6.66
CA ASN A 85 4.79 28.20 5.94
C ASN A 85 4.60 27.27 4.72
N PRO A 86 4.61 27.77 3.48
CA PRO A 86 4.44 26.91 2.29
C PRO A 86 5.62 25.95 2.07
N ASN A 87 6.79 26.26 2.63
CA ASN A 87 8.00 25.43 2.52
C ASN A 87 8.09 24.38 3.65
N ALA A 88 7.06 24.22 4.47
CA ALA A 88 6.97 23.19 5.50
C ALA A 88 6.44 21.84 4.98
N ALA A 89 6.14 21.75 3.68
CA ALA A 89 5.51 20.61 3.03
C ALA A 89 5.89 20.53 1.54
N GLY A 90 5.23 19.65 0.79
CA GLY A 90 5.40 19.44 -0.64
C GLY A 90 6.48 18.40 -0.98
N ASN A 91 6.60 18.09 -2.26
CA ASN A 91 7.54 17.10 -2.76
C ASN A 91 8.92 17.71 -3.10
N GLY A 92 9.03 19.04 -3.11
CA GLY A 92 10.25 19.78 -3.44
C GLY A 92 11.44 19.48 -2.53
N ARG A 93 12.64 19.69 -3.07
CA ARG A 93 13.93 19.31 -2.47
C ARG A 93 14.13 19.81 -1.05
N LYS A 94 13.69 21.05 -0.78
CA LYS A 94 13.82 21.68 0.55
C LYS A 94 13.06 20.90 1.62
N ASN A 95 11.84 20.46 1.33
CA ASN A 95 11.05 19.66 2.27
C ASN A 95 11.61 18.24 2.38
N LEU A 96 11.90 17.62 1.23
CA LEU A 96 12.45 16.26 1.14
C LEU A 96 13.69 16.07 2.04
N ILE A 97 14.69 16.95 1.93
CA ILE A 97 15.93 16.82 2.71
C ILE A 97 15.66 17.02 4.20
N ARG A 98 14.93 18.09 4.55
CA ARG A 98 14.62 18.41 5.95
C ARG A 98 13.81 17.30 6.63
N SER A 99 12.78 16.78 5.95
CA SER A 99 11.94 15.71 6.48
C SER A 99 12.76 14.45 6.72
N LEU A 100 13.63 14.06 5.79
CA LEU A 100 14.46 12.88 5.97
C LEU A 100 15.43 13.04 7.15
N ASP A 101 16.13 14.17 7.27
CA ASP A 101 17.06 14.41 8.37
C ASP A 101 16.34 14.34 9.74
N ALA A 102 15.13 14.89 9.82
CA ALA A 102 14.30 14.81 11.02
C ALA A 102 13.81 13.37 11.31
N SER A 103 13.40 12.62 10.28
CA SER A 103 13.02 11.21 10.40
C SER A 103 14.18 10.35 10.86
N LEU A 104 15.38 10.49 10.28
CA LEU A 104 16.58 9.75 10.69
C LEU A 104 16.93 9.99 12.16
N ALA A 105 16.80 11.23 12.64
CA ALA A 105 17.01 11.56 14.05
C ALA A 105 15.99 10.86 14.97
N ARG A 106 14.69 10.88 14.64
CA ARG A 106 13.65 10.18 15.41
C ARG A 106 13.82 8.66 15.39
N LEU A 107 14.14 8.12 14.22
CA LEU A 107 14.34 6.69 13.99
C LEU A 107 15.67 6.16 14.53
N LYS A 108 16.55 7.04 15.04
CA LYS A 108 17.86 6.69 15.63
C LYS A 108 18.71 5.83 14.69
N THR A 109 18.72 6.16 13.41
CA THR A 109 19.48 5.45 12.37
C THR A 109 20.02 6.44 11.33
N ASP A 110 21.06 6.04 10.62
CA ASP A 110 21.71 6.78 9.54
C ASP A 110 21.11 6.51 8.15
N TYR A 111 20.26 5.49 8.02
CA TYR A 111 19.57 5.18 6.77
C TYR A 111 18.13 4.70 6.96
N VAL A 112 17.30 4.92 5.94
CA VAL A 112 16.02 4.20 5.76
C VAL A 112 16.08 3.29 4.54
N ASP A 113 15.40 2.15 4.60
CA ASP A 113 15.43 1.18 3.50
C ASP A 113 14.56 1.63 2.33
N LEU A 114 13.39 2.22 2.65
CA LEU A 114 12.45 2.67 1.65
C LEU A 114 11.84 4.02 2.02
N TYR A 115 12.13 5.05 1.23
CA TYR A 115 11.59 6.39 1.45
C TYR A 115 10.49 6.74 0.46
N TYR A 116 9.29 7.04 0.97
CA TYR A 116 8.14 7.36 0.13
C TYR A 116 7.94 8.87 -0.02
N LEU A 117 7.69 9.29 -1.26
CA LEU A 117 6.87 10.48 -1.50
C LEU A 117 5.43 10.13 -1.09
N HIS A 118 4.92 10.74 -0.02
CA HIS A 118 3.67 10.33 0.63
C HIS A 118 2.40 10.67 -0.19
N ALA A 119 2.35 11.83 -0.84
CA ALA A 119 1.25 12.21 -1.73
C ALA A 119 1.75 13.24 -2.76
N TRP A 120 1.23 13.16 -4.00
CA TRP A 120 1.61 14.10 -5.05
C TRP A 120 1.08 15.51 -4.77
N ASP A 121 1.97 16.50 -4.80
CA ASP A 121 1.62 17.90 -4.52
C ASP A 121 1.08 18.68 -5.72
N GLY A 122 1.11 18.10 -6.92
CA GLY A 122 0.60 18.71 -8.15
C GLY A 122 1.46 19.84 -8.73
N ILE A 123 2.55 20.24 -8.06
CA ILE A 123 3.30 21.46 -8.41
C ILE A 123 4.81 21.25 -8.53
N THR A 124 5.40 20.28 -7.81
CA THR A 124 6.84 20.01 -7.88
C THR A 124 7.15 19.24 -9.17
N PRO A 125 8.11 19.71 -10.00
CA PRO A 125 8.51 18.98 -11.20
C PRO A 125 9.02 17.57 -10.89
N ALA A 126 8.61 16.58 -11.70
CA ALA A 126 9.02 15.18 -11.53
C ALA A 126 10.56 15.02 -11.59
N GLU A 127 11.22 15.83 -12.44
CA GLU A 127 12.66 15.86 -12.59
C GLU A 127 13.38 16.35 -11.33
N GLU A 128 12.77 17.27 -10.57
CA GLU A 128 13.30 17.73 -9.29
C GLU A 128 13.21 16.62 -8.24
N VAL A 129 12.05 15.96 -8.14
CA VAL A 129 11.83 14.83 -7.23
C VAL A 129 12.84 13.72 -7.53
N LEU A 130 12.91 13.28 -8.79
CA LEU A 130 13.80 12.21 -9.24
C LEU A 130 15.27 12.50 -8.89
N ARG A 131 15.78 13.70 -9.25
CA ARG A 131 17.17 14.05 -8.95
C ARG A 131 17.44 14.13 -7.45
N SER A 132 16.48 14.60 -6.67
CA SER A 132 16.66 14.74 -5.22
C SER A 132 16.65 13.37 -4.53
N MET A 133 15.77 12.46 -4.95
CA MET A 133 15.76 11.08 -4.45
C MET A 133 17.03 10.32 -4.82
N ASP A 134 17.47 10.39 -6.08
CA ASP A 134 18.72 9.76 -6.54
C ASP A 134 19.94 10.30 -5.75
N GLN A 135 19.99 11.60 -5.44
CA GLN A 135 21.03 12.17 -4.58
C GLN A 135 21.03 11.58 -3.18
N LEU A 136 19.85 11.34 -2.57
CA LEU A 136 19.76 10.72 -1.25
C LEU A 136 20.19 9.24 -1.27
N VAL A 137 19.88 8.52 -2.35
CA VAL A 137 20.35 7.14 -2.57
C VAL A 137 21.88 7.13 -2.65
N ARG A 138 22.48 7.99 -3.48
CA ARG A 138 23.94 8.11 -3.61
C ARG A 138 24.62 8.53 -2.31
N ALA A 139 23.96 9.37 -1.51
CA ALA A 139 24.44 9.77 -0.20
C ALA A 139 24.32 8.66 0.86
N GLY A 140 23.68 7.54 0.54
CA GLY A 140 23.49 6.41 1.47
C GLY A 140 22.49 6.69 2.59
N LYS A 141 21.72 7.78 2.52
CA LYS A 141 20.68 8.09 3.53
C LYS A 141 19.40 7.28 3.31
N ILE A 142 19.16 6.85 2.07
CA ILE A 142 18.07 5.94 1.71
C ILE A 142 18.63 4.80 0.86
N ARG A 143 18.07 3.59 0.94
CA ARG A 143 18.48 2.46 0.07
C ARG A 143 17.67 2.44 -1.23
N HIS A 144 16.36 2.61 -1.11
CA HIS A 144 15.43 2.74 -2.21
C HIS A 144 14.39 3.82 -1.92
N TRP A 145 13.65 4.22 -2.95
CA TRP A 145 12.53 5.14 -2.80
C TRP A 145 11.30 4.66 -3.56
N ALA A 146 10.15 5.18 -3.18
CA ALA A 146 8.86 4.78 -3.73
C ALA A 146 7.87 5.94 -3.73
N LEU A 147 6.72 5.70 -4.36
CA LEU A 147 5.63 6.68 -4.47
C LEU A 147 4.44 6.22 -3.64
N SER A 148 3.66 7.16 -3.11
CA SER A 148 2.37 6.91 -2.49
C SER A 148 1.38 7.94 -3.01
N ASP A 149 0.16 7.50 -3.26
CA ASP A 149 -0.98 8.34 -3.64
C ASP A 149 -0.66 9.36 -4.75
N VAL A 150 -0.06 8.84 -5.83
CA VAL A 150 0.21 9.59 -7.08
C VAL A 150 -0.68 9.05 -8.20
N PRO A 151 -1.05 9.85 -9.22
CA PRO A 151 -1.69 9.33 -10.43
C PRO A 151 -0.79 8.34 -11.18
N ALA A 152 -1.38 7.32 -11.82
CA ALA A 152 -0.62 6.32 -12.56
C ALA A 152 0.25 6.93 -13.67
N TRP A 153 -0.25 7.92 -14.41
CA TRP A 153 0.54 8.62 -15.43
C TRP A 153 1.78 9.30 -14.85
N TYR A 154 1.71 9.80 -13.61
CA TYR A 154 2.85 10.43 -12.94
C TYR A 154 3.87 9.37 -12.52
N GLY A 155 3.40 8.27 -11.93
CA GLY A 155 4.24 7.11 -11.60
C GLY A 155 4.98 6.57 -12.82
N ALA A 156 4.27 6.38 -13.93
CA ALA A 156 4.85 5.97 -15.20
C ALA A 156 5.86 7.00 -15.74
N ARG A 157 5.52 8.29 -15.73
CA ARG A 157 6.42 9.36 -16.19
C ARG A 157 7.73 9.35 -15.41
N ILE A 158 7.69 9.35 -14.09
CA ILE A 158 8.91 9.48 -13.27
C ILE A 158 9.79 8.22 -13.34
N ALA A 159 9.18 7.03 -13.43
CA ALA A 159 9.90 5.78 -13.68
C ALA A 159 10.61 5.80 -15.06
N THR A 160 9.91 6.22 -16.11
CA THR A 160 10.49 6.35 -17.46
C THR A 160 11.61 7.39 -17.50
N LEU A 161 11.46 8.52 -16.81
CA LEU A 161 12.52 9.53 -16.70
C LEU A 161 13.76 8.95 -16.00
N ALA A 162 13.58 8.16 -14.94
CA ALA A 162 14.69 7.51 -14.24
C ALA A 162 15.47 6.57 -15.17
N GLN A 163 14.76 5.71 -15.91
CA GLN A 163 15.35 4.81 -16.90
C GLN A 163 16.11 5.57 -17.99
N ASN A 164 15.50 6.62 -18.56
CA ASN A 164 16.10 7.43 -19.62
C ASN A 164 17.37 8.18 -19.17
N HIS A 165 17.44 8.56 -17.90
CA HIS A 165 18.58 9.30 -17.34
C HIS A 165 19.60 8.43 -16.61
N GLY A 166 19.38 7.12 -16.48
CA GLY A 166 20.24 6.23 -15.71
C GLY A 166 20.31 6.62 -14.22
N LEU A 167 19.19 7.09 -13.66
CA LEU A 167 19.04 7.45 -12.25
C LEU A 167 18.27 6.35 -11.51
N GLU A 168 18.44 6.26 -10.19
CA GLU A 168 17.63 5.34 -9.38
C GLU A 168 16.16 5.74 -9.46
N GLY A 169 15.32 4.85 -10.00
CA GLY A 169 13.88 5.04 -10.11
C GLY A 169 13.12 4.61 -8.85
N PRO A 170 11.81 4.90 -8.76
CA PRO A 170 11.00 4.35 -7.68
C PRO A 170 10.96 2.82 -7.82
N CYS A 171 10.95 2.08 -6.72
CA CYS A 171 10.87 0.62 -6.75
C CYS A 171 9.48 0.08 -6.36
N ALA A 172 8.59 0.94 -5.85
CA ALA A 172 7.25 0.56 -5.44
C ALA A 172 6.27 1.73 -5.51
N VAL A 173 4.98 1.40 -5.49
CA VAL A 173 3.87 2.33 -5.25
C VAL A 173 3.02 1.83 -4.08
N GLN A 174 2.65 2.73 -3.18
CA GLN A 174 1.82 2.46 -2.01
C GLN A 174 0.44 3.14 -2.19
N LEU A 175 -0.65 2.37 -2.15
CA LEU A 175 -2.00 2.85 -2.51
C LEU A 175 -3.11 2.20 -1.66
N GLU A 176 -4.25 2.89 -1.56
CA GLU A 176 -5.43 2.33 -0.91
C GLU A 176 -5.96 1.14 -1.72
N TYR A 177 -6.05 -0.03 -1.10
CA TYR A 177 -6.59 -1.19 -1.79
C TYR A 177 -7.31 -2.13 -0.83
N SER A 178 -8.59 -2.38 -1.10
CA SER A 178 -9.44 -3.31 -0.36
C SER A 178 -10.63 -3.73 -1.22
N LEU A 179 -11.46 -4.66 -0.74
CA LEU A 179 -12.71 -5.04 -1.44
C LEU A 179 -13.61 -3.82 -1.73
N VAL A 180 -13.63 -2.82 -0.85
CA VAL A 180 -14.47 -1.61 -1.00
C VAL A 180 -13.75 -0.46 -1.71
N GLN A 181 -12.46 -0.61 -2.00
CA GLN A 181 -11.66 0.36 -2.73
C GLN A 181 -10.76 -0.36 -3.72
N ARG A 182 -11.28 -0.61 -4.93
CA ARG A 182 -10.58 -1.32 -6.00
C ARG A 182 -10.10 -0.40 -7.11
N GLY A 183 -10.32 0.92 -7.01
CA GLY A 183 -10.11 1.88 -8.10
C GLY A 183 -8.71 1.86 -8.73
N ILE A 184 -7.70 1.44 -7.99
CA ILE A 184 -6.34 1.33 -8.52
C ILE A 184 -6.20 0.25 -9.60
N GLU A 185 -7.10 -0.73 -9.67
CA GLU A 185 -7.09 -1.83 -10.63
C GLU A 185 -7.23 -1.38 -12.08
N TYR A 186 -7.68 -0.15 -12.34
CA TYR A 186 -7.73 0.37 -13.71
C TYR A 186 -6.35 0.57 -14.33
N GLU A 187 -5.32 0.84 -13.53
CA GLU A 187 -4.02 1.32 -14.05
C GLU A 187 -2.83 0.70 -13.31
N PHE A 188 -2.86 0.69 -11.97
CA PHE A 188 -1.65 0.52 -11.18
C PHE A 188 -1.07 -0.89 -11.22
N PRO A 189 -1.85 -1.99 -11.12
CA PRO A 189 -1.27 -3.32 -11.25
C PRO A 189 -0.56 -3.53 -12.59
N ALA A 190 -1.17 -3.08 -13.69
CA ALA A 190 -0.58 -3.15 -15.03
C ALA A 190 0.69 -2.29 -15.13
N MET A 191 0.64 -1.03 -14.66
CA MET A 191 1.80 -0.16 -14.59
C MET A 191 2.94 -0.79 -13.77
N CYS A 192 2.63 -1.39 -12.62
CA CYS A 192 3.62 -2.02 -11.76
C CYS A 192 4.29 -3.22 -12.45
N GLN A 193 3.51 -4.06 -13.13
CA GLN A 193 4.05 -5.21 -13.86
C GLN A 193 4.93 -4.77 -15.04
N GLU A 194 4.49 -3.77 -15.80
CA GLU A 194 5.23 -3.25 -16.96
C GLU A 194 6.56 -2.59 -16.54
N LEU A 195 6.55 -1.82 -15.46
CA LEU A 195 7.71 -1.04 -15.00
C LEU A 195 8.56 -1.76 -13.95
N GLY A 196 8.18 -2.97 -13.55
CA GLY A 196 8.88 -3.74 -12.52
C GLY A 196 8.79 -3.15 -11.11
N LEU A 197 7.68 -2.47 -10.78
CA LEU A 197 7.42 -1.87 -9.47
C LEU A 197 6.65 -2.83 -8.57
N GLY A 198 6.92 -2.80 -7.26
CA GLY A 198 6.07 -3.46 -6.27
C GLY A 198 4.83 -2.64 -5.93
N LEU A 199 3.68 -3.30 -5.72
CA LEU A 199 2.48 -2.65 -5.18
C LEU A 199 2.34 -2.95 -3.68
N VAL A 200 2.20 -1.92 -2.86
CA VAL A 200 1.97 -2.02 -1.40
C VAL A 200 0.58 -1.47 -1.07
N ALA A 201 -0.27 -2.29 -0.44
CA ALA A 201 -1.63 -1.89 -0.13
C ALA A 201 -1.77 -1.32 1.29
N TRP A 202 -2.38 -0.14 1.41
CA TRP A 202 -2.79 0.44 2.68
C TRP A 202 -4.31 0.38 2.90
N SER A 203 -4.75 0.45 4.15
CA SER A 203 -6.16 0.27 4.60
C SER A 203 -6.85 -0.99 4.00
N PRO A 204 -6.28 -2.20 4.17
CA PRO A 204 -6.85 -3.43 3.61
C PRO A 204 -8.27 -3.74 4.09
N LEU A 205 -8.65 -3.21 5.25
CA LEU A 205 -9.98 -3.37 5.84
C LEU A 205 -10.93 -2.20 5.56
N GLY A 206 -10.60 -1.31 4.63
CA GLY A 206 -11.45 -0.16 4.28
C GLY A 206 -11.70 0.77 5.47
N GLY A 207 -10.68 1.06 6.28
CA GLY A 207 -10.85 1.85 7.52
C GLY A 207 -11.55 1.11 8.66
N GLY A 208 -11.70 -0.21 8.56
CA GLY A 208 -12.34 -1.06 9.56
C GLY A 208 -13.70 -1.60 9.13
N LEU A 209 -14.24 -1.16 7.99
CA LEU A 209 -15.55 -1.59 7.49
C LEU A 209 -15.60 -3.11 7.28
N LEU A 210 -14.52 -3.69 6.79
CA LEU A 210 -14.39 -5.12 6.50
C LEU A 210 -13.96 -5.96 7.70
N SER A 211 -13.95 -5.39 8.91
CA SER A 211 -13.50 -6.10 10.11
C SER A 211 -14.56 -7.01 10.75
N GLY A 212 -15.82 -6.91 10.32
CA GLY A 212 -16.96 -7.60 10.95
C GLY A 212 -17.58 -6.85 12.14
N LYS A 213 -17.03 -5.70 12.52
CA LYS A 213 -17.61 -4.85 13.58
C LYS A 213 -18.90 -4.12 13.16
N TYR A 214 -19.10 -3.93 11.86
CA TYR A 214 -20.22 -3.18 11.30
C TYR A 214 -21.18 -4.15 10.62
N GLN A 215 -22.43 -4.20 11.08
CA GLN A 215 -23.47 -5.08 10.52
C GLN A 215 -24.58 -4.26 9.84
N PRO A 216 -25.14 -4.74 8.72
CA PRO A 216 -26.15 -4.00 7.94
C PRO A 216 -27.47 -3.67 8.66
N ASN A 217 -27.78 -4.27 9.82
CA ASN A 217 -29.13 -4.27 10.40
C ASN A 217 -29.23 -3.98 11.91
N VAL A 218 -28.29 -3.25 12.51
CA VAL A 218 -28.43 -2.88 13.93
C VAL A 218 -28.54 -1.37 14.09
N GLU A 219 -29.63 -0.92 14.72
CA GLU A 219 -29.84 0.43 15.27
C GLU A 219 -28.74 0.89 16.25
N ALA A 220 -27.69 0.10 16.45
CA ALA A 220 -26.49 0.41 17.23
C ALA A 220 -25.51 1.36 16.51
N GLN A 221 -26.01 2.29 15.68
CA GLN A 221 -25.16 3.29 15.02
C GLN A 221 -24.59 4.35 15.97
N ALA A 222 -24.99 4.34 17.25
CA ALA A 222 -24.63 5.39 18.20
C ALA A 222 -23.26 5.21 18.92
N GLN A 223 -22.75 4.00 19.20
CA GLN A 223 -21.77 3.87 20.31
C GLN A 223 -20.39 3.25 20.03
N GLN A 224 -20.03 2.82 18.81
CA GLN A 224 -18.65 2.38 18.56
C GLN A 224 -17.80 3.50 17.95
N ALA A 225 -16.93 4.09 18.78
CA ALA A 225 -15.81 4.93 18.35
C ALA A 225 -14.85 4.09 17.49
N GLY A 226 -14.58 4.55 16.26
CA GLY A 226 -13.71 3.83 15.33
C GLY A 226 -13.17 4.74 14.23
N ARG A 227 -12.12 4.27 13.53
CA ARG A 227 -11.42 5.01 12.47
C ARG A 227 -12.36 5.57 11.40
N ILE A 228 -13.44 4.86 11.04
CA ILE A 228 -14.44 5.33 10.08
C ILE A 228 -15.10 6.64 10.52
N LYS A 229 -15.44 6.81 11.81
CA LYS A 229 -16.02 8.07 12.34
C LYS A 229 -14.96 9.18 12.40
N ALA A 230 -13.72 8.87 12.76
CA ALA A 230 -12.62 9.84 12.77
C ALA A 230 -12.27 10.32 11.34
N THR A 231 -12.29 9.43 10.35
CA THR A 231 -12.14 9.82 8.93
C THR A 231 -13.38 10.55 8.41
N ALA A 232 -14.60 10.15 8.82
CA ALA A 232 -15.84 10.80 8.41
C ALA A 232 -15.96 12.24 8.95
N ALA A 233 -15.40 12.53 10.13
CA ALA A 233 -15.37 13.88 10.70
C ALA A 233 -14.46 14.87 9.93
N VAL A 234 -13.57 14.37 9.07
CA VAL A 234 -12.62 15.15 8.25
C VAL A 234 -12.91 15.01 6.74
N ALA A 235 -13.84 14.13 6.34
CA ALA A 235 -13.94 13.63 4.98
C ALA A 235 -14.83 14.45 4.03
N THR A 236 -14.32 14.64 2.81
CA THR A 236 -15.11 14.91 1.60
C THR A 236 -16.02 13.72 1.25
N PRO A 237 -17.11 13.88 0.47
CA PRO A 237 -18.01 12.79 0.09
C PRO A 237 -17.32 11.56 -0.52
N ALA A 238 -16.16 11.76 -1.18
CA ALA A 238 -15.35 10.71 -1.79
C ALA A 238 -14.74 9.72 -0.79
N LEU A 239 -14.63 10.08 0.49
CA LEU A 239 -14.10 9.24 1.56
C LEU A 239 -15.21 8.54 2.36
N ASN A 240 -16.49 8.76 2.03
CA ASN A 240 -17.59 8.05 2.67
C ASN A 240 -17.64 6.59 2.21
N LYS A 241 -17.38 5.67 3.14
CA LYS A 241 -17.38 4.22 2.88
C LYS A 241 -18.71 3.55 3.21
N LEU A 242 -19.67 4.27 3.78
CA LEU A 242 -20.99 3.75 4.16
C LEU A 242 -21.98 3.92 3.01
N THR A 243 -21.80 3.13 1.94
CA THR A 243 -22.63 3.15 0.73
C THR A 243 -23.39 1.83 0.57
N PRO A 244 -24.55 1.81 -0.13
CA PRO A 244 -25.29 0.56 -0.38
C PRO A 244 -24.42 -0.54 -1.02
N ARG A 245 -23.61 -0.17 -2.02
CA ARG A 245 -22.63 -1.08 -2.65
C ARG A 245 -21.66 -1.69 -1.63
N ASN A 246 -21.13 -0.88 -0.71
CA ASN A 246 -20.19 -1.39 0.28
C ASN A 246 -20.86 -2.31 1.30
N TRP A 247 -22.15 -2.11 1.60
CA TRP A 247 -22.91 -3.03 2.44
C TRP A 247 -23.15 -4.39 1.77
N GLU A 248 -23.40 -4.42 0.46
CA GLU A 248 -23.47 -5.68 -0.31
C GLU A 248 -22.14 -6.44 -0.27
N ILE A 249 -21.02 -5.72 -0.39
CA ILE A 249 -19.67 -6.29 -0.26
C ILE A 249 -19.43 -6.84 1.16
N VAL A 250 -19.84 -6.10 2.19
CA VAL A 250 -19.74 -6.55 3.60
C VAL A 250 -20.55 -7.84 3.82
N ALA A 251 -21.79 -7.90 3.32
CA ALA A 251 -22.64 -9.09 3.46
C ALA A 251 -22.06 -10.31 2.72
N ALA A 252 -21.51 -10.12 1.52
CA ALA A 252 -20.85 -11.20 0.79
C ALA A 252 -19.58 -11.68 1.51
N LEU A 253 -18.79 -10.76 2.07
CA LEU A 253 -17.61 -11.08 2.87
C LEU A 253 -17.98 -11.86 4.13
N GLU A 254 -19.05 -11.47 4.83
CA GLU A 254 -19.56 -12.18 6.00
C GLU A 254 -20.00 -13.61 5.64
N SER A 255 -20.74 -13.77 4.54
CA SER A 255 -21.14 -15.11 4.05
C SER A 255 -19.94 -16.01 3.74
N VAL A 256 -18.93 -15.49 3.03
CA VAL A 256 -17.71 -16.25 2.71
C VAL A 256 -16.89 -16.57 3.97
N ALA A 257 -16.80 -15.62 4.90
CA ALA A 257 -16.12 -15.79 6.17
C ALA A 257 -16.75 -16.91 7.03
N ASN A 258 -18.09 -16.94 7.10
CA ASN A 258 -18.83 -17.99 7.80
C ASN A 258 -18.64 -19.37 7.16
N GLU A 259 -18.65 -19.46 5.83
CA GLU A 259 -18.42 -20.71 5.10
C GLU A 259 -17.01 -21.28 5.34
N LEU A 260 -16.01 -20.41 5.47
CA LEU A 260 -14.63 -20.80 5.75
C LEU A 260 -14.32 -21.01 7.24
N GLY A 261 -15.23 -20.61 8.15
CA GLY A 261 -14.95 -20.57 9.58
C GLY A 261 -13.81 -19.60 9.95
N GLN A 262 -13.63 -18.52 9.18
CA GLN A 262 -12.56 -17.54 9.37
C GLN A 262 -13.12 -16.16 9.71
N PRO A 263 -12.43 -15.33 10.51
CA PRO A 263 -12.82 -13.93 10.70
C PRO A 263 -12.84 -13.14 9.39
N MET A 264 -13.81 -12.23 9.22
CA MET A 264 -13.94 -11.38 8.02
C MET A 264 -12.65 -10.61 7.68
N ALA A 265 -11.95 -10.11 8.70
CA ALA A 265 -10.69 -9.40 8.52
C ALA A 265 -9.62 -10.28 7.85
N ARG A 266 -9.52 -11.55 8.24
CA ARG A 266 -8.57 -12.51 7.65
C ARG A 266 -8.92 -12.80 6.20
N VAL A 267 -10.19 -13.03 5.90
CA VAL A 267 -10.66 -13.26 4.52
C VAL A 267 -10.40 -12.05 3.63
N ALA A 268 -10.67 -10.84 4.09
CA ALA A 268 -10.40 -9.62 3.34
C ALA A 268 -8.90 -9.43 3.03
N ILE A 269 -8.03 -9.66 4.02
CA ILE A 269 -6.57 -9.55 3.86
C ILE A 269 -6.04 -10.68 2.95
N ASN A 270 -6.54 -11.91 3.08
CA ASN A 270 -6.16 -13.04 2.21
C ASN A 270 -6.57 -12.80 0.76
N TRP A 271 -7.80 -12.32 0.54
CA TRP A 271 -8.27 -11.94 -0.78
C TRP A 271 -7.32 -10.91 -1.41
N LEU A 272 -6.99 -9.85 -0.66
CA LEU A 272 -6.11 -8.79 -1.12
C LEU A 272 -4.68 -9.29 -1.38
N SER A 273 -4.15 -10.17 -0.55
CA SER A 273 -2.78 -10.71 -0.67
C SER A 273 -2.54 -11.57 -1.92
N GLY A 274 -3.60 -11.93 -2.64
CA GLY A 274 -3.55 -12.67 -3.91
C GLY A 274 -3.71 -11.78 -5.15
N ARG A 275 -3.74 -10.46 -5.02
CA ARG A 275 -3.94 -9.55 -6.16
C ARG A 275 -2.64 -9.37 -6.98
N PRO A 276 -2.73 -9.08 -8.29
CA PRO A 276 -1.55 -8.88 -9.14
C PRO A 276 -0.64 -7.75 -8.65
N ALA A 277 0.67 -7.89 -8.91
CA ALA A 277 1.75 -6.96 -8.53
C ALA A 277 1.95 -6.72 -7.03
N LEU A 278 1.11 -7.30 -6.16
CA LEU A 278 1.14 -7.02 -4.74
C LEU A 278 2.39 -7.61 -4.07
N SER A 279 3.18 -6.75 -3.44
CA SER A 279 4.39 -7.10 -2.71
C SER A 279 4.14 -7.20 -1.19
N SER A 280 3.29 -6.33 -0.64
CA SER A 280 2.93 -6.37 0.78
C SER A 280 1.55 -5.74 1.05
N VAL A 281 0.90 -6.18 2.12
CA VAL A 281 -0.30 -5.57 2.71
C VAL A 281 0.04 -4.98 4.07
N ILE A 282 -0.25 -3.68 4.27
CA ILE A 282 0.00 -2.99 5.53
C ILE A 282 -1.12 -3.28 6.53
N LEU A 283 -0.77 -3.96 7.62
CA LEU A 283 -1.64 -4.22 8.75
C LEU A 283 -1.61 -3.02 9.71
N GLY A 284 -2.78 -2.45 10.00
CA GLY A 284 -2.95 -1.44 11.03
C GLY A 284 -3.81 -1.96 12.18
N ALA A 285 -3.38 -1.75 13.41
CA ALA A 285 -4.07 -2.23 14.61
C ALA A 285 -3.97 -1.22 15.76
N THR A 286 -4.97 -1.18 16.64
CA THR A 286 -4.94 -0.40 17.89
C THR A 286 -4.87 -1.29 19.13
N ARG A 287 -4.97 -2.62 18.96
CA ARG A 287 -4.77 -3.63 20.01
C ARG A 287 -4.01 -4.83 19.46
N LEU A 288 -3.25 -5.50 20.32
CA LEU A 288 -2.37 -6.61 19.93
C LEU A 288 -3.13 -7.74 19.24
N GLU A 289 -4.31 -8.09 19.74
CA GLU A 289 -5.12 -9.19 19.20
C GLU A 289 -5.52 -8.93 17.74
N GLN A 290 -5.76 -7.68 17.37
CA GLN A 290 -6.10 -7.32 15.99
C GLN A 290 -4.93 -7.52 15.04
N LEU A 291 -3.71 -7.27 15.50
CA LEU A 291 -2.50 -7.53 14.72
C LEU A 291 -2.31 -9.04 14.55
N GLN A 292 -2.42 -9.81 15.63
CA GLN A 292 -2.32 -11.27 15.61
C GLN A 292 -3.36 -11.90 14.68
N ASP A 293 -4.60 -11.39 14.71
CA ASP A 293 -5.64 -11.81 13.78
C ASP A 293 -5.29 -11.50 12.33
N GLY A 294 -4.75 -10.31 12.05
CA GLY A 294 -4.31 -9.93 10.71
C GLY A 294 -3.15 -10.78 10.19
N LEU A 295 -2.23 -11.20 11.05
CA LEU A 295 -1.10 -12.06 10.69
C LEU A 295 -1.56 -13.45 10.25
N GLY A 296 -2.62 -13.98 10.88
CA GLY A 296 -3.21 -15.26 10.48
C GLY A 296 -3.96 -15.26 9.15
N ALA A 297 -3.98 -14.13 8.43
CA ALA A 297 -4.66 -14.04 7.13
C ALA A 297 -4.01 -14.91 6.03
N LEU A 298 -2.76 -15.35 6.21
CA LEU A 298 -2.05 -16.20 5.25
C LEU A 298 -2.00 -17.68 5.66
N ASP A 299 -2.66 -18.06 6.77
CA ASP A 299 -2.64 -19.43 7.31
C ASP A 299 -3.66 -20.37 6.65
N PHE A 300 -4.43 -19.87 5.67
CA PHE A 300 -5.43 -20.64 4.95
C PHE A 300 -5.46 -20.25 3.47
N GLU A 301 -5.98 -21.15 2.64
CA GLU A 301 -6.23 -20.88 1.23
C GLU A 301 -7.66 -20.37 1.04
N LEU A 302 -7.83 -19.30 0.27
CA LEU A 302 -9.14 -18.83 -0.17
C LEU A 302 -9.50 -19.52 -1.50
N PRO A 303 -10.45 -20.48 -1.51
CA PRO A 303 -10.82 -21.22 -2.72
C PRO A 303 -11.21 -20.29 -3.87
N SER A 304 -10.92 -20.70 -5.10
CA SER A 304 -11.17 -19.91 -6.32
C SER A 304 -12.62 -19.50 -6.47
N GLU A 305 -13.57 -20.36 -6.10
CA GLU A 305 -15.02 -20.09 -6.16
C GLU A 305 -15.42 -18.96 -5.18
N LEU A 306 -14.91 -19.00 -3.95
CA LEU A 306 -15.19 -17.98 -2.94
C LEU A 306 -14.50 -16.66 -3.26
N ARG A 307 -13.28 -16.73 -3.81
CA ARG A 307 -12.58 -15.56 -4.36
C ARG A 307 -13.38 -14.93 -5.50
N ALA A 308 -13.91 -15.71 -6.43
CA ALA A 308 -14.71 -15.22 -7.54
C ALA A 308 -16.00 -14.53 -7.08
N ARG A 309 -16.67 -15.04 -6.04
CA ARG A 309 -17.82 -14.38 -5.41
C ARG A 309 -17.47 -12.98 -4.89
N LEU A 310 -16.35 -12.86 -4.18
CA LEU A 310 -15.86 -11.57 -3.69
C LEU A 310 -15.44 -10.64 -4.84
N ASP A 311 -14.80 -11.17 -5.89
CA ASP A 311 -14.42 -10.40 -7.08
C ASP A 311 -15.63 -9.86 -7.83
N GLN A 312 -16.70 -10.64 -7.93
CA GLN A 312 -17.93 -10.27 -8.63
C GLN A 312 -18.71 -9.19 -7.90
N VAL A 313 -18.98 -9.35 -6.59
CA VAL A 313 -19.74 -8.36 -5.82
C VAL A 313 -18.99 -7.03 -5.69
N SER A 314 -17.66 -7.07 -5.65
CA SER A 314 -16.83 -5.86 -5.56
C SER A 314 -16.38 -5.32 -6.92
N ALA A 315 -16.82 -5.92 -8.03
CA ALA A 315 -16.36 -5.57 -9.36
C ALA A 315 -16.50 -4.07 -9.66
N LEU A 316 -15.53 -3.55 -10.39
CA LEU A 316 -15.54 -2.18 -10.87
C LEU A 316 -16.37 -2.07 -12.15
N PRO A 317 -17.08 -0.96 -12.37
CA PRO A 317 -17.72 -0.72 -13.64
C PRO A 317 -16.66 -0.61 -14.74
N PRO A 318 -16.93 -1.14 -15.95
CA PRO A 318 -16.03 -0.95 -17.08
C PRO A 318 -15.97 0.54 -17.45
N LEU A 319 -14.77 1.11 -17.55
CA LEU A 319 -14.55 2.52 -17.89
C LEU A 319 -13.85 2.68 -19.24
N PHE A 320 -14.09 3.81 -19.89
CA PHE A 320 -13.28 4.27 -21.02
C PHE A 320 -11.86 4.65 -20.51
N PRO A 321 -10.78 4.34 -21.25
CA PRO A 321 -10.75 3.71 -22.58
C PRO A 321 -10.77 2.18 -22.57
N TYR A 322 -10.66 1.53 -21.41
CA TYR A 322 -10.50 0.07 -21.29
C TYR A 322 -11.61 -0.75 -21.95
N ASN A 323 -12.86 -0.36 -21.71
CA ASN A 323 -14.01 -1.05 -22.29
C ASN A 323 -14.07 -0.91 -23.82
N PHE A 324 -13.75 0.27 -24.34
CA PHE A 324 -13.67 0.56 -25.76
C PHE A 324 -12.53 -0.21 -26.41
N LEU A 325 -11.34 -0.18 -25.81
CA LEU A 325 -10.16 -0.90 -26.30
C LEU A 325 -10.41 -2.40 -26.39
N SER A 326 -11.05 -2.99 -25.38
CA SER A 326 -11.45 -4.41 -25.41
C SER A 326 -12.43 -4.72 -26.54
N ALA A 327 -13.48 -3.90 -26.69
CA ALA A 327 -14.51 -4.11 -27.72
C ALA A 327 -13.98 -3.94 -29.16
N ILE A 328 -12.97 -3.10 -29.37
CA ILE A 328 -12.46 -2.78 -30.71
C ILE A 328 -11.33 -3.71 -31.16
N GLN A 329 -10.69 -4.49 -30.27
CA GLN A 329 -9.58 -5.40 -30.64
C GLN A 329 -9.90 -6.33 -31.83
N PRO A 330 -11.07 -7.01 -31.89
CA PRO A 330 -11.37 -7.89 -33.02
C PRO A 330 -11.41 -7.13 -34.36
N ARG A 331 -11.90 -5.88 -34.34
CA ARG A 331 -11.90 -5.03 -35.53
C ARG A 331 -10.49 -4.58 -35.91
N MET A 332 -9.64 -4.24 -34.93
CA MET A 332 -8.25 -3.86 -35.19
C MET A 332 -7.45 -5.00 -35.84
N HIS A 333 -7.73 -6.24 -35.46
CA HIS A 333 -7.03 -7.42 -35.97
C HIS A 333 -7.75 -8.12 -37.13
N GLY A 334 -8.80 -7.50 -37.71
CA GLY A 334 -9.56 -8.10 -38.81
C GLY A 334 -10.22 -9.45 -38.46
N GLY A 335 -10.54 -9.68 -37.19
CA GLY A 335 -11.10 -10.94 -36.67
C GLY A 335 -10.05 -12.02 -36.41
N ALA A 336 -8.77 -11.77 -36.68
CA ALA A 336 -7.70 -12.70 -36.37
C ALA A 336 -7.44 -12.79 -34.86
N SER A 337 -7.14 -14.00 -34.38
CA SER A 337 -6.59 -14.19 -33.04
C SER A 337 -5.12 -13.78 -33.08
N VAL A 338 -4.78 -12.73 -32.34
CA VAL A 338 -3.39 -12.29 -32.14
C VAL A 338 -3.09 -12.30 -30.65
N SER A 339 -1.84 -12.59 -30.30
CA SER A 339 -1.36 -12.51 -28.92
C SER A 339 -0.15 -11.59 -28.84
N PRO A 340 0.11 -10.97 -27.68
CA PRO A 340 1.41 -10.37 -27.40
C PRO A 340 2.52 -11.38 -27.67
N ARG A 341 3.71 -10.87 -28.02
CA ARG A 341 4.89 -11.70 -28.25
C ARG A 341 5.16 -12.55 -26.99
N PRO A 342 5.12 -13.90 -27.07
CA PRO A 342 5.43 -14.74 -25.92
C PRO A 342 6.83 -14.45 -25.38
N PRO A 343 7.08 -14.58 -24.07
CA PRO A 343 8.39 -14.32 -23.45
C PRO A 343 9.56 -15.10 -24.09
N HIS A 344 9.27 -16.23 -24.73
CA HIS A 344 10.24 -17.13 -25.38
C HIS A 344 10.17 -17.11 -26.91
N PHE A 345 9.54 -16.10 -27.52
CA PHE A 345 9.39 -16.06 -28.98
C PHE A 345 10.72 -15.87 -29.74
N ASP A 346 11.76 -15.35 -29.07
CA ASP A 346 13.13 -15.25 -29.61
C ASP A 346 13.96 -16.52 -29.40
N GLU A 347 13.45 -17.52 -28.67
CA GLU A 347 14.08 -18.83 -28.62
C GLU A 347 13.81 -19.54 -29.94
N LEU A 348 14.81 -19.51 -30.84
CA LEU A 348 14.81 -20.33 -32.05
C LEU A 348 14.42 -21.77 -31.64
N PRO A 349 13.45 -22.41 -32.33
CA PRO A 349 13.17 -23.81 -32.04
C PRO A 349 14.48 -24.58 -32.16
N ALA A 350 14.81 -25.37 -31.11
CA ALA A 350 15.94 -26.28 -31.15
C ALA A 350 15.91 -26.98 -32.51
N THR A 351 16.95 -26.77 -33.31
CA THR A 351 17.03 -27.27 -34.68
C THR A 351 16.52 -28.70 -34.70
N ARG A 352 15.49 -28.99 -35.50
CA ARG A 352 15.04 -30.37 -35.70
C ARG A 352 16.25 -31.19 -36.16
N SER A 353 16.84 -31.95 -35.25
CA SER A 353 17.74 -33.05 -35.56
C SER A 353 16.88 -34.19 -36.12
N GLY A 354 16.39 -33.98 -37.33
CA GLY A 354 15.46 -34.90 -37.99
C GLY A 354 15.11 -34.35 -39.35
N GLY A 355 15.95 -34.68 -40.33
CA GLY A 355 15.83 -34.23 -41.71
C GLY A 355 14.45 -34.51 -42.30
N TRP A 356 14.04 -33.62 -43.19
CA TRP A 356 12.92 -33.81 -44.09
C TRP A 356 13.19 -35.03 -44.98
N ARG A 357 12.36 -36.06 -44.86
CA ARG A 357 12.12 -37.02 -45.94
C ARG A 357 10.70 -36.84 -46.43
#